data_AF-A0A9P7KT37-F1
#
_entry.id   AF-A0A9P7KT37-F1
#
_cell.length_a   1.000
_cell.length_b   1.000
_cell.length_c   1.000
_cell.angle_alpha   90.00
_cell.angle_beta   90.00
_cell.angle_gamma   90.00
#
_symmetry.space_group_name_H-M   'P 1'
#
loop_
_entity.id
_entity.type
_entity.pdbx_description
1 polymer ?
#
loop_
_entity_poly.entity_id
_entity_poly.type
_entity_poly.pdbx_seq_one_letter_code
_entity_poly.pdbx_strand_id
1 'polypeptide(L)'
;MKNIISHVPAHLSKVLYIPKHTAVTTHFSVYDITQQYADKLGDLPMGSEGYKVVLFLLRKPDGSHVGDDARFLIKLDGYGSVSIRERCIGRQPLEGDIPRSDNDTNNMLIHDTTGEVVKRISLESSYPLPEKKTKKQLIRFPYLTMSSKPIDNETPLSSLEWQVHPIENGPLRYELVDPEQRRQGNGESSILAIYHHHGFENDLPTSYSHGVLLLPFNSSPLLEITVVSSLLVLLSTVRKQSTVQKQSRIRSLIACL
;
A
#
# COMPACT_ATOMS: atom_id res chain seq x y z
N MET A 1 -26.25 2.79 -4.07
CA MET A 1 -24.82 2.85 -4.43
C MET A 1 -24.64 1.94 -5.64
N LYS A 2 -24.02 2.39 -6.72
CA LYS A 2 -23.66 1.46 -7.81
C LYS A 2 -22.68 0.45 -7.22
N ASN A 3 -22.94 -0.84 -7.38
CA ASN A 3 -21.99 -1.89 -7.01
C ASN A 3 -20.78 -1.72 -7.93
N ILE A 4 -19.78 -0.99 -7.46
CA ILE A 4 -18.48 -0.91 -8.11
C ILE A 4 -17.80 -2.26 -7.87
N ILE A 5 -18.02 -3.18 -8.80
CA ILE A 5 -17.41 -4.50 -8.82
C ILE A 5 -16.16 -4.37 -9.69
N SER A 6 -14.98 -4.46 -9.06
CA SER A 6 -13.73 -4.40 -9.77
C SER A 6 -13.15 -5.81 -9.93
N HIS A 7 -12.91 -6.22 -11.17
CA HIS A 7 -12.29 -7.50 -11.48
C HIS A 7 -10.84 -7.53 -10.96
N VAL A 8 -10.39 -8.68 -10.48
CA VAL A 8 -8.98 -8.93 -10.15
C VAL A 8 -8.35 -9.61 -11.35
N PRO A 9 -7.33 -9.02 -11.98
CA PRO A 9 -6.62 -9.67 -13.07
C PRO A 9 -6.10 -11.05 -12.66
N ALA A 10 -6.28 -12.06 -13.52
CA ALA A 10 -6.02 -13.47 -13.20
C ALA A 10 -4.56 -13.76 -12.82
N HIS A 11 -3.60 -12.93 -13.27
CA HIS A 11 -2.19 -13.10 -12.92
C HIS A 11 -1.87 -12.66 -11.48
N LEU A 12 -2.76 -11.92 -10.80
CA LEU A 12 -2.59 -11.47 -9.42
C LEU A 12 -3.18 -12.47 -8.43
N SER A 13 -2.44 -13.54 -8.18
CA SER A 13 -2.88 -14.68 -7.36
C SER A 13 -2.17 -14.84 -6.03
N LYS A 14 -1.04 -14.17 -5.80
CA LYS A 14 -0.38 -14.12 -4.49
C LYS A 14 -0.96 -13.01 -3.64
N VAL A 15 -1.20 -13.27 -2.36
CA VAL A 15 -1.87 -12.32 -1.45
C VAL A 15 -1.09 -12.16 -0.16
N LEU A 16 -0.64 -10.92 0.07
CA LEU A 16 0.01 -10.51 1.30
C LEU A 16 -0.98 -9.73 2.19
N TYR A 17 -1.14 -10.15 3.44
CA TYR A 17 -1.88 -9.43 4.46
C TYR A 17 -1.00 -8.38 5.14
N ILE A 18 -1.51 -7.15 5.18
CA ILE A 18 -0.90 -6.01 5.86
C ILE A 18 -1.72 -5.74 7.14
N PRO A 19 -1.18 -6.04 8.33
CA PRO A 19 -1.87 -5.81 9.59
C PRO A 19 -2.24 -4.35 9.81
N LYS A 20 -3.26 -4.16 10.66
CA LYS A 20 -3.64 -2.82 11.11
C LYS A 20 -2.48 -2.13 11.82
N HIS A 21 -2.03 -1.02 11.25
CA HIS A 21 -0.99 -0.18 11.83
C HIS A 21 -1.35 1.30 11.72
N THR A 22 -0.77 2.10 12.60
CA THR A 22 -1.04 3.53 12.76
C THR A 22 0.27 4.31 12.81
N ALA A 23 0.21 5.64 12.98
CA ALA A 23 1.39 6.48 13.15
C ALA A 23 2.22 6.15 14.41
N VAL A 24 1.66 5.43 15.40
CA VAL A 24 2.37 5.05 16.63
C VAL A 24 2.89 3.61 16.60
N THR A 25 2.60 2.86 15.54
CA THR A 25 3.11 1.48 15.38
C THR A 25 4.62 1.55 15.10
N THR A 26 5.43 0.79 15.87
CA THR A 26 6.89 0.77 15.70
C THR A 26 7.40 -0.43 14.91
N HIS A 27 6.63 -1.51 14.87
CA HIS A 27 6.94 -2.71 14.12
C HIS A 27 5.68 -3.51 13.81
N PHE A 28 5.71 -4.25 12.71
CA PHE A 28 4.71 -5.26 12.36
C PHE A 28 5.27 -6.19 11.29
N SER A 29 4.59 -7.31 11.04
CA SER A 29 4.97 -8.26 9.98
C SER A 29 3.92 -8.28 8.89
N VAL A 30 4.33 -8.45 7.63
CA VAL A 30 3.45 -8.73 6.50
C VAL A 30 3.42 -10.24 6.28
N TYR A 31 2.24 -10.81 6.08
CA TYR A 31 2.05 -12.26 6.04
C TYR A 31 1.55 -12.73 4.68
N ASP A 32 1.99 -13.91 4.22
CA ASP A 32 1.36 -14.58 3.10
C ASP A 32 0.05 -15.24 3.55
N ILE A 33 -1.05 -14.88 2.90
CA ILE A 33 -2.38 -15.48 3.11
C ILE A 33 -2.96 -16.05 1.82
N THR A 34 -2.12 -16.30 0.81
CA THR A 34 -2.53 -16.71 -0.54
C THR A 34 -3.54 -17.85 -0.53
N GLN A 35 -3.22 -18.94 0.17
CA GLN A 35 -4.11 -20.10 0.25
C GLN A 35 -5.46 -19.77 0.91
N GLN A 36 -5.44 -19.10 2.07
CA GLN A 36 -6.65 -18.71 2.80
C GLN A 36 -7.53 -17.75 1.99
N TYR A 37 -6.90 -16.85 1.23
CA TYR A 37 -7.59 -15.92 0.37
C TYR A 37 -8.23 -16.64 -0.82
N ALA A 38 -7.49 -17.50 -1.53
CA ALA A 38 -8.02 -18.27 -2.64
C ALA A 38 -9.21 -19.14 -2.21
N ASP A 39 -9.09 -19.87 -1.10
CA ASP A 39 -10.10 -20.81 -0.61
C ASP A 39 -11.41 -20.14 -0.16
N LYS A 40 -11.37 -18.87 0.24
CA LYS A 40 -12.53 -18.17 0.85
C LYS A 40 -13.04 -17.00 0.02
N LEU A 41 -12.18 -16.32 -0.74
CA LEU A 41 -12.51 -15.10 -1.47
C LEU A 41 -12.35 -15.22 -2.98
N GLY A 42 -11.73 -16.28 -3.50
CA GLY A 42 -11.33 -16.37 -4.92
C GLY A 42 -12.44 -16.05 -5.92
N ASP A 43 -13.68 -16.44 -5.62
CA ASP A 43 -14.83 -16.24 -6.49
C ASP A 43 -15.61 -14.94 -6.21
N LEU A 44 -15.29 -14.23 -5.13
CA LEU A 44 -16.02 -13.04 -4.72
C LEU A 44 -15.46 -11.81 -5.43
N PRO A 45 -16.30 -11.00 -6.09
CA PRO A 45 -15.81 -9.82 -6.77
C PRO A 45 -15.23 -8.82 -5.77
N MET A 46 -14.00 -8.36 -6.02
CA MET A 46 -13.28 -7.47 -5.10
C MET A 46 -14.07 -6.18 -4.86
N GLY A 47 -14.17 -5.79 -3.59
CA GLY A 47 -14.91 -4.61 -3.15
C GLY A 47 -16.43 -4.81 -2.98
N SER A 48 -16.98 -5.97 -3.37
CA SER A 48 -18.38 -6.32 -3.07
C SER A 48 -18.60 -6.47 -1.56
N GLU A 49 -19.85 -6.35 -1.11
CA GLU A 49 -20.18 -6.54 0.31
C GLU A 49 -19.86 -7.97 0.78
N GLY A 50 -20.13 -8.98 -0.05
CA GLY A 50 -19.74 -10.36 0.23
C GLY A 50 -18.23 -10.50 0.39
N TYR A 51 -17.45 -9.91 -0.52
CA TYR A 51 -15.99 -9.87 -0.43
C TYR A 51 -15.51 -9.23 0.87
N LYS A 52 -16.05 -8.05 1.24
CA LYS A 52 -15.66 -7.34 2.48
C LYS A 52 -16.00 -8.14 3.73
N VAL A 53 -17.19 -8.75 3.77
CA VAL A 53 -17.62 -9.60 4.91
C VAL A 53 -16.71 -10.81 5.06
N VAL A 54 -16.42 -11.53 3.98
CA VAL A 54 -15.55 -12.71 4.06
C VAL A 54 -14.12 -12.30 4.38
N LEU A 55 -13.61 -11.23 3.77
CA LEU A 55 -12.30 -10.68 4.12
C LEU A 55 -12.23 -10.31 5.60
N PHE A 56 -13.30 -9.72 6.16
CA PHE A 56 -13.40 -9.39 7.59
C PHE A 56 -13.34 -10.64 8.46
N LEU A 57 -14.09 -11.68 8.10
CA LEU A 57 -14.18 -12.94 8.86
C LEU A 57 -12.95 -13.84 8.75
N LEU A 58 -12.07 -13.63 7.76
CA LEU A 58 -10.80 -14.36 7.69
C LEU A 58 -9.99 -14.16 8.97
N ARG A 59 -9.44 -15.25 9.50
CA ARG A 59 -8.49 -15.21 10.61
C ARG A 59 -7.27 -14.39 10.18
N LYS A 60 -6.96 -13.35 10.93
CA LYS A 60 -5.81 -12.48 10.66
C LYS A 60 -4.55 -13.08 11.28
N PRO A 61 -3.49 -13.34 10.49
CA PRO A 61 -2.22 -13.81 11.05
C PRO A 61 -1.60 -12.74 11.94
N ASP A 62 -1.04 -13.18 13.05
CA ASP A 62 -0.36 -12.33 14.03
C ASP A 62 0.99 -12.92 14.49
N GLY A 63 1.37 -14.08 13.95
CA GLY A 63 2.62 -14.78 14.26
C GLY A 63 2.50 -15.74 15.45
N SER A 64 1.33 -15.84 16.09
CA SER A 64 1.11 -16.74 17.23
C SER A 64 0.73 -18.17 16.82
N HIS A 65 0.33 -18.38 15.56
CA HIS A 65 -0.13 -19.67 15.08
C HIS A 65 0.90 -20.34 14.16
N VAL A 66 0.99 -21.66 14.27
CA VAL A 66 1.72 -22.48 13.29
C VAL A 66 1.06 -22.28 11.92
N GLY A 67 1.86 -21.89 10.92
CA GLY A 67 1.39 -21.56 9.58
C GLY A 67 1.23 -20.06 9.30
N ASP A 68 1.48 -19.19 10.28
CA ASP A 68 1.64 -17.75 10.02
C ASP A 68 2.94 -17.47 9.28
N ASP A 69 2.87 -17.43 7.95
CA ASP A 69 4.02 -17.20 7.07
C ASP A 69 4.32 -15.69 6.97
N ALA A 70 5.09 -15.18 7.92
CA ALA A 70 5.62 -13.82 7.84
C ALA A 70 6.62 -13.71 6.68
N ARG A 71 6.34 -12.83 5.71
CA ARG A 71 7.15 -12.58 4.51
C ARG A 71 8.05 -11.37 4.63
N PHE A 72 7.58 -10.33 5.33
CA PHE A 72 8.37 -9.13 5.58
C PHE A 72 8.25 -8.70 7.03
N LEU A 73 9.35 -8.25 7.60
CA LEU A 73 9.44 -7.64 8.91
C LEU A 73 9.61 -6.14 8.71
N ILE A 74 8.67 -5.35 9.23
CA ILE A 74 8.66 -3.90 9.07
C ILE A 74 9.03 -3.26 10.40
N LYS A 75 10.00 -2.36 10.37
CA LYS A 75 10.35 -1.48 11.48
C LYS A 75 10.09 -0.04 11.06
N LEU A 76 9.27 0.64 11.83
CA LEU A 76 8.96 2.05 11.69
C LEU A 76 9.73 2.80 12.78
N ASP A 77 10.62 3.71 12.41
CA ASP A 77 11.19 4.60 13.40
C ASP A 77 10.19 5.72 13.76
N GLY A 78 10.28 6.25 14.98
CA GLY A 78 9.42 7.36 15.41
C GLY A 78 9.71 8.68 14.68
N TYR A 79 10.70 8.71 13.78
CA TYR A 79 11.19 9.88 13.07
C TYR A 79 10.78 9.91 11.60
N GLY A 80 10.08 8.88 11.10
CA GLY A 80 9.52 8.79 9.75
C GLY A 80 10.31 7.93 8.76
N SER A 81 11.36 7.25 9.18
CA SER A 81 12.04 6.23 8.38
C SER A 81 11.41 4.84 8.56
N VAL A 82 11.54 4.01 7.51
CA VAL A 82 11.00 2.66 7.47
C VAL A 82 12.09 1.72 6.99
N SER A 83 12.29 0.63 7.74
CA SER A 83 13.12 -0.49 7.32
C SER A 83 12.24 -1.72 7.10
N ILE A 84 12.44 -2.37 5.96
CA ILE A 84 11.71 -3.56 5.52
C ILE A 84 12.75 -4.65 5.35
N ARG A 85 12.57 -5.78 6.03
CA ARG A 85 13.43 -6.94 5.85
C ARG A 85 12.62 -8.12 5.38
N GLU A 86 13.07 -8.73 4.30
CA GLU A 86 12.48 -9.97 3.83
C GLU A 86 12.78 -11.14 4.76
N ARG A 87 11.78 -12.01 4.96
CA ARG A 87 11.93 -13.31 5.62
C ARG A 87 11.90 -14.41 4.57
N CYS A 88 13.05 -15.06 4.36
CA CYS A 88 13.22 -16.15 3.41
C CYS A 88 14.07 -17.27 3.98
N ILE A 89 13.96 -18.47 3.37
CA ILE A 89 14.76 -19.66 3.70
C ILE A 89 15.61 -20.01 2.48
N GLY A 90 16.86 -20.42 2.69
CA GLY A 90 17.72 -20.93 1.62
C GLY A 90 18.38 -19.88 0.72
N ARG A 91 18.18 -18.59 1.01
CA ARG A 91 18.89 -17.47 0.35
C ARG A 91 19.09 -16.30 1.29
N GLN A 92 19.89 -15.33 0.85
CA GLN A 92 20.04 -14.07 1.57
C GLN A 92 18.77 -13.21 1.43
N PRO A 93 18.30 -12.58 2.54
CA PRO A 93 17.16 -11.67 2.51
C PRO A 93 17.54 -10.34 1.86
N LEU A 94 16.56 -9.73 1.19
CA LEU A 94 16.65 -8.33 0.78
C LEU A 94 16.21 -7.42 1.91
N GLU A 95 16.82 -6.24 1.98
CA GLU A 95 16.49 -5.17 2.92
C GLU A 95 16.12 -3.90 2.13
N GLY A 96 15.07 -3.22 2.57
CA GLY A 96 14.56 -2.00 1.96
C GLY A 96 14.53 -0.91 3.00
N ASP A 97 15.18 0.21 2.71
CA ASP A 97 15.22 1.37 3.59
C ASP A 97 14.58 2.58 2.90
N ILE A 98 13.64 3.19 3.60
CA ILE A 98 13.00 4.44 3.22
C ILE A 98 13.46 5.46 4.26
N PRO A 99 14.54 6.23 3.97
CA PRO A 99 14.94 7.32 4.84
C PRO A 99 13.80 8.32 4.99
N ARG A 100 13.79 8.99 6.15
CA ARG A 100 12.95 10.17 6.34
C ARG A 100 13.28 11.19 5.25
N SER A 101 12.26 11.63 4.53
CA SER A 101 12.38 12.80 3.67
C SER A 101 11.79 14.02 4.36
N ASP A 102 12.54 15.12 4.35
CA ASP A 102 12.06 16.44 4.73
C ASP A 102 11.40 17.18 3.55
N ASN A 103 11.44 16.59 2.35
CA ASN A 103 10.85 17.12 1.11
C ASN A 103 9.72 16.20 0.58
N ASP A 104 9.00 16.64 -0.45
CA ASP A 104 7.92 15.86 -1.10
C ASP A 104 8.41 14.63 -1.89
N THR A 105 9.73 14.52 -2.13
CA THR A 105 10.34 13.36 -2.80
C THR A 105 10.91 12.40 -1.77
N ASN A 106 10.47 11.14 -1.78
CA ASN A 106 11.07 10.09 -0.97
C ASN A 106 12.04 9.29 -1.83
N ASN A 107 13.17 8.88 -1.25
CA ASN A 107 14.04 7.90 -1.88
C ASN A 107 13.86 6.57 -1.15
N MET A 108 13.92 5.49 -1.91
CA MET A 108 13.88 4.14 -1.40
C MET A 108 15.11 3.41 -1.90
N LEU A 109 15.82 2.79 -0.97
CA LEU A 109 17.03 2.02 -1.25
C LEU A 109 16.72 0.56 -0.96
N ILE A 110 17.10 -0.33 -1.86
CA ILE A 110 17.03 -1.78 -1.64
C ILE A 110 18.46 -2.28 -1.65
N HIS A 111 18.82 -2.99 -0.58
CA HIS A 111 20.14 -3.54 -0.33
C HIS A 111 20.06 -5.06 -0.17
N ASP A 112 21.18 -5.72 -0.44
CA ASP A 112 21.39 -7.09 0.03
C ASP A 112 22.05 -7.10 1.43
N THR A 113 22.27 -8.29 1.99
CA THR A 113 22.88 -8.42 3.33
C THR A 113 24.35 -7.99 3.41
N THR A 114 25.02 -7.75 2.29
CA THR A 114 26.39 -7.20 2.27
C THR A 114 26.37 -5.67 2.43
N GLY A 115 25.20 -5.05 2.34
CA GLY A 115 25.00 -3.60 2.38
C GLY A 115 25.05 -2.95 1.00
N GLU A 116 25.36 -3.72 -0.04
CA GLU A 116 25.42 -3.23 -1.42
C GLU A 116 24.02 -2.83 -1.90
N VAL A 117 23.95 -1.66 -2.53
CA VAL A 117 22.68 -1.10 -3.03
C VAL A 117 22.33 -1.81 -4.33
N VAL A 118 21.35 -2.70 -4.27
CA VAL A 118 20.82 -3.40 -5.44
C VAL A 118 19.93 -2.50 -6.28
N LYS A 119 19.18 -1.58 -5.65
CA LYS A 119 18.25 -0.70 -6.37
C LYS A 119 18.00 0.63 -5.67
N ARG A 120 17.93 1.72 -6.46
CA ARG A 120 17.55 3.06 -6.00
C ARG A 120 16.29 3.53 -6.72
N ILE A 121 15.26 3.86 -5.95
CA ILE A 121 13.96 4.27 -6.47
C ILE A 121 13.61 5.64 -5.91
N SER A 122 13.31 6.57 -6.80
CA SER A 122 12.74 7.87 -6.47
C SER A 122 11.23 7.77 -6.46
N LEU A 123 10.60 8.27 -5.41
CA LEU A 123 9.16 8.24 -5.17
C LEU A 123 8.63 9.66 -5.12
N GLU A 124 7.66 9.97 -5.98
CA GLU A 124 7.03 11.29 -6.07
C GLU A 124 5.52 11.16 -5.93
N SER A 125 4.93 11.98 -5.06
CA SER A 125 3.48 12.01 -4.86
C SER A 125 2.84 13.11 -5.70
N SER A 126 1.75 12.79 -6.39
CA SER A 126 0.93 13.76 -7.11
C SER A 126 -0.55 13.62 -6.71
N TYR A 127 -1.37 14.61 -7.04
CA TYR A 127 -2.80 14.64 -6.68
C TYR A 127 -3.66 14.99 -7.90
N PRO A 128 -3.75 14.10 -8.90
CA PRO A 128 -4.42 14.41 -10.17
C PRO A 128 -5.96 14.45 -10.06
N LEU A 129 -6.53 13.80 -9.04
CA LEU A 129 -7.98 13.74 -8.85
C LEU A 129 -8.50 14.92 -8.00
N PRO A 130 -9.75 15.37 -8.24
CA PRO A 130 -10.37 16.40 -7.42
C PRO A 130 -10.42 16.03 -5.94
N GLU A 131 -10.15 17.00 -5.08
CA GLU A 131 -10.23 16.82 -3.64
C GLU A 131 -11.70 16.64 -3.19
N LYS A 132 -11.93 15.75 -2.22
CA LYS A 132 -13.25 15.51 -1.64
C LYS A 132 -13.34 16.15 -0.26
N LYS A 133 -14.13 17.21 -0.14
CA LYS A 133 -14.41 17.88 1.14
C LYS A 133 -15.51 17.15 1.88
N THR A 134 -15.22 16.68 3.09
CA THR A 134 -16.21 16.13 4.02
C THR A 134 -16.36 17.06 5.23
N LYS A 135 -17.39 16.83 6.05
CA LYS A 135 -17.57 17.58 7.31
C LYS A 135 -16.40 17.44 8.29
N LYS A 136 -15.58 16.40 8.15
CA LYS A 136 -14.51 16.03 9.11
C LYS A 136 -13.10 16.26 8.55
N GLN A 137 -12.93 16.15 7.24
CA GLN A 137 -11.60 16.18 6.61
C GLN A 137 -11.67 16.56 5.14
N LEU A 138 -10.55 17.09 4.65
CA LEU A 138 -10.25 17.20 3.23
C LEU A 138 -9.56 15.90 2.81
N ILE A 139 -10.16 15.16 1.88
CA ILE A 139 -9.60 13.91 1.36
C ILE A 139 -8.93 14.22 0.03
N ARG A 140 -7.65 13.85 -0.07
CA ARG A 140 -6.88 13.88 -1.32
C ARG A 140 -6.58 12.46 -1.75
N PHE A 141 -6.42 12.25 -3.05
CA PHE A 141 -6.18 10.94 -3.62
C PHE A 141 -4.76 10.91 -4.20
N PRO A 142 -3.73 10.60 -3.40
CA PRO A 142 -2.36 10.63 -3.86
C PRO A 142 -2.13 9.53 -4.89
N TYR A 143 -1.47 9.87 -5.99
CA TYR A 143 -0.80 8.91 -6.84
C TYR A 143 0.68 8.90 -6.44
N LEU A 144 1.35 7.75 -6.51
CA LEU A 144 2.77 7.63 -6.17
C LEU A 144 3.54 7.06 -7.35
N THR A 145 4.32 7.91 -8.01
CA THR A 145 5.16 7.54 -9.14
C THR A 145 6.51 7.03 -8.63
N MET A 146 6.96 5.92 -9.20
CA MET A 146 8.24 5.28 -8.94
C MET A 146 9.10 5.36 -10.19
N SER A 147 10.26 5.99 -10.07
CA SER A 147 11.27 6.00 -11.12
C SER A 147 12.55 5.35 -10.59
N SER A 148 13.03 4.34 -11.32
CA SER A 148 14.34 3.76 -11.02
C SER A 148 15.39 4.68 -11.61
N LYS A 149 16.34 5.13 -10.79
CA LYS A 149 17.56 5.72 -11.33
C LYS A 149 18.50 4.56 -11.64
N PRO A 150 19.07 4.47 -12.84
CA PRO A 150 20.02 3.42 -13.14
C PRO A 150 21.22 3.54 -12.21
N ILE A 151 21.58 2.42 -11.58
CA ILE A 151 22.88 2.25 -10.93
C ILE A 151 23.72 1.54 -12.00
N ASP A 152 24.67 2.27 -12.60
CA ASP A 152 25.59 1.81 -13.65
C ASP A 152 24.95 1.05 -14.84
N ASN A 153 24.82 1.73 -15.98
CA ASN A 153 24.50 1.17 -17.32
C ASN A 153 23.24 0.29 -17.46
N GLU A 154 22.40 0.13 -16.43
CA GLU A 154 21.11 -0.53 -16.57
C GLU A 154 20.09 0.37 -17.27
N THR A 155 19.24 -0.23 -18.12
CA THR A 155 18.09 0.49 -18.67
C THR A 155 17.15 0.89 -17.55
N PRO A 156 16.74 2.17 -17.45
CA PRO A 156 15.78 2.60 -16.44
C PRO A 156 14.51 1.76 -16.57
N LEU A 157 14.01 1.22 -15.45
CA LEU A 157 12.68 0.62 -15.46
C LEU A 157 11.67 1.66 -15.97
N SER A 158 10.68 1.19 -16.73
CA SER A 158 9.46 1.95 -16.99
C SER A 158 8.93 2.50 -15.66
N SER A 159 8.59 3.79 -15.63
CA SER A 159 8.07 4.41 -14.42
C SER A 159 6.79 3.70 -14.01
N LEU A 160 6.75 3.18 -12.78
CA LEU A 160 5.55 2.53 -12.26
C LEU A 160 4.76 3.52 -11.41
N GLU A 161 3.45 3.39 -11.30
CA GLU A 161 2.64 4.34 -10.56
C GLU A 161 1.53 3.65 -9.76
N TRP A 162 1.44 3.98 -8.47
CA TRP A 162 0.25 3.68 -7.69
C TRP A 162 -0.85 4.68 -7.99
N GLN A 163 -2.01 4.18 -8.41
CA GLN A 163 -3.17 4.98 -8.76
C GLN A 163 -4.40 4.51 -7.98
N VAL A 164 -5.36 5.41 -7.78
CA VAL A 164 -6.68 5.07 -7.24
C VAL A 164 -7.74 5.54 -8.23
N HIS A 165 -8.79 4.74 -8.40
CA HIS A 165 -9.88 5.03 -9.32
C HIS A 165 -11.21 5.01 -8.55
N PRO A 166 -11.53 6.06 -7.75
CA PRO A 166 -12.64 6.03 -6.80
C PRO A 166 -14.02 5.79 -7.45
N ILE A 167 -14.19 6.22 -8.71
CA ILE A 167 -15.46 6.14 -9.44
C ILE A 167 -15.62 4.74 -10.06
N GLU A 168 -14.52 4.19 -10.59
CA GLU A 168 -14.49 2.97 -11.39
C GLU A 168 -14.28 1.72 -10.54
N ASN A 169 -13.41 1.80 -9.53
CA ASN A 169 -12.93 0.67 -8.71
C ASN A 169 -13.18 0.86 -7.21
N GLY A 170 -13.69 2.02 -6.82
CA GLY A 170 -13.95 2.37 -5.43
C GLY A 170 -12.71 2.96 -4.75
N PRO A 171 -12.91 3.72 -3.66
CA PRO A 171 -11.85 4.52 -3.03
C PRO A 171 -10.95 3.73 -2.07
N LEU A 172 -11.20 2.42 -1.91
CA LEU A 172 -10.41 1.53 -1.06
C LEU A 172 -9.38 0.70 -1.85
N ARG A 173 -9.37 0.83 -3.19
CA ARG A 173 -8.51 0.07 -4.09
C ARG A 173 -7.47 0.96 -4.73
N TYR A 174 -6.21 0.61 -4.52
CA TYR A 174 -5.07 1.18 -5.23
C TYR A 174 -4.47 0.14 -6.17
N GLU A 175 -4.11 0.56 -7.36
CA GLU A 175 -3.51 -0.27 -8.40
C GLU A 175 -2.11 0.23 -8.70
N LEU A 176 -1.13 -0.66 -8.68
CA LEU A 176 0.19 -0.36 -9.21
C LEU A 176 0.16 -0.67 -10.71
N VAL A 177 0.42 0.34 -11.53
CA VAL A 177 0.36 0.20 -12.99
C VAL A 177 1.69 0.54 -13.66
N ASP A 178 1.96 -0.10 -14.79
CA ASP A 178 2.91 0.36 -15.79
C ASP A 178 2.16 1.23 -16.82
N PRO A 179 2.31 2.57 -16.79
CA PRO A 179 1.63 3.48 -17.71
C PRO A 179 1.98 3.24 -19.17
N GLU A 180 3.19 2.79 -19.48
CA GLU A 180 3.62 2.54 -20.86
C GLU A 180 2.91 1.31 -21.43
N GLN A 181 2.83 0.23 -20.66
CA GLN A 181 2.03 -0.95 -21.05
C GLN A 181 0.54 -0.62 -21.19
N ARG A 182 0.02 0.25 -20.32
CA ARG A 182 -1.38 0.68 -20.38
C ARG A 182 -1.69 1.45 -21.67
N ARG A 183 -0.77 2.31 -22.13
CA ARG A 183 -0.90 3.04 -23.41
C ARG A 183 -0.86 2.11 -24.63
N GLN A 184 -0.16 0.98 -24.53
CA GLN A 184 -0.09 -0.04 -25.57
C GLN A 184 -1.35 -0.93 -25.64
N GLY A 185 -2.39 -0.64 -24.85
CA GLY A 185 -3.68 -1.32 -24.90
C GLY A 185 -3.75 -2.61 -24.06
N ASN A 186 -2.71 -2.94 -23.29
CA ASN A 186 -2.69 -4.14 -22.46
C ASN A 186 -3.23 -3.84 -21.05
N GLY A 187 -4.51 -3.48 -20.98
CA GLY A 187 -5.15 -2.91 -19.78
C GLY A 187 -4.97 -3.76 -18.52
N GLU A 188 -5.22 -5.07 -18.58
CA GLU A 188 -5.06 -5.95 -17.41
C GLU A 188 -3.60 -6.27 -17.10
N SER A 189 -2.73 -6.52 -18.10
CA SER A 189 -1.32 -6.82 -17.85
C SER A 189 -0.57 -5.62 -17.27
N SER A 190 -1.05 -4.41 -17.55
CA SER A 190 -0.45 -3.19 -17.02
C SER A 190 -0.55 -3.09 -15.50
N ILE A 191 -1.49 -3.82 -14.87
CA ILE A 191 -1.68 -3.84 -13.41
C ILE A 191 -0.71 -4.85 -12.81
N LEU A 192 0.29 -4.37 -12.07
CA LEU A 192 1.33 -5.18 -11.45
C LEU A 192 1.03 -5.57 -10.01
N ALA A 193 0.19 -4.78 -9.32
CA ALA A 193 -0.25 -5.09 -7.97
C ALA A 193 -1.57 -4.39 -7.65
N ILE A 194 -2.32 -4.92 -6.70
CA ILE A 194 -3.51 -4.28 -6.16
C ILE A 194 -3.45 -4.26 -4.64
N TYR A 195 -3.51 -3.08 -4.03
CA TYR A 195 -3.83 -2.96 -2.62
C TYR A 195 -5.32 -2.71 -2.44
N HIS A 196 -5.98 -3.54 -1.63
CA HIS A 196 -7.35 -3.32 -1.21
C HIS A 196 -7.39 -3.14 0.31
N HIS A 197 -7.88 -1.98 0.74
CA HIS A 197 -8.04 -1.68 2.16
C HIS A 197 -9.10 -2.57 2.80
N HIS A 198 -8.82 -3.03 4.01
CA HIS A 198 -9.74 -3.84 4.78
C HIS A 198 -10.70 -2.95 5.56
N GLY A 199 -11.97 -3.00 5.19
CA GLY A 199 -13.05 -2.40 5.95
C GLY A 199 -14.27 -2.07 5.10
N PHE A 200 -15.16 -1.28 5.68
CA PHE A 200 -16.44 -0.85 5.08
C PHE A 200 -16.50 0.67 4.89
N GLU A 201 -15.35 1.34 5.01
CA GLU A 201 -15.26 2.78 4.88
C GLU A 201 -15.59 3.23 3.46
N ASN A 202 -16.12 4.46 3.39
CA ASN A 202 -16.42 5.10 2.11
C ASN A 202 -15.18 5.70 1.44
N ASP A 203 -14.04 5.78 2.13
CA ASP A 203 -12.78 6.34 1.65
C ASP A 203 -11.62 5.72 2.45
N LEU A 204 -10.40 5.74 1.90
CA LEU A 204 -9.22 5.20 2.59
C LEU A 204 -8.97 5.96 3.92
N PRO A 205 -8.87 5.25 5.07
CA PRO A 205 -8.68 5.90 6.36
C PRO A 205 -7.35 6.64 6.48
N THR A 206 -7.38 7.82 7.10
CA THR A 206 -6.19 8.62 7.42
C THR A 206 -5.57 8.26 8.77
N SER A 207 -6.28 7.51 9.62
CA SER A 207 -5.83 7.17 10.97
C SER A 207 -5.10 5.84 11.07
N TYR A 208 -5.29 4.93 10.11
CA TYR A 208 -4.66 3.62 10.09
C TYR A 208 -4.57 3.04 8.68
N SER A 209 -3.77 2.01 8.52
CA SER A 209 -3.74 1.21 7.29
C SER A 209 -3.84 -0.26 7.64
N HIS A 210 -4.56 -1.02 6.83
CA HIS A 210 -4.93 -2.41 7.06
C HIS A 210 -5.49 -2.95 5.75
N GLY A 211 -5.05 -4.10 5.26
CA GLY A 211 -5.53 -4.55 3.97
C GLY A 211 -4.85 -5.78 3.45
N VAL A 212 -5.09 -6.03 2.17
CA VAL A 212 -4.44 -7.07 1.40
C VAL A 212 -3.77 -6.46 0.19
N LEU A 213 -2.60 -7.00 -0.16
CA LEU A 213 -1.82 -6.66 -1.33
C LEU A 213 -1.76 -7.90 -2.23
N LEU A 214 -2.31 -7.78 -3.43
CA LEU A 214 -2.29 -8.82 -4.44
C LEU A 214 -1.12 -8.58 -5.41
N LEU A 215 -0.39 -9.64 -5.71
CA LEU A 215 0.83 -9.67 -6.52
C LEU A 215 0.82 -10.88 -7.46
N PRO A 216 1.65 -10.89 -8.52
CA PRO A 216 1.89 -12.09 -9.29
C PRO A 216 2.52 -13.20 -8.44
N PHE A 217 2.05 -14.45 -8.61
CA PHE A 217 2.57 -15.59 -7.85
C PHE A 217 4.07 -15.81 -8.04
N ASN A 218 4.55 -15.63 -9.28
CA ASN A 218 5.95 -15.77 -9.64
C ASN A 218 6.71 -14.43 -9.62
N SER A 219 6.29 -13.48 -8.78
CA SER A 219 7.01 -12.22 -8.65
C SER A 219 8.42 -12.44 -8.07
N SER A 220 9.38 -11.65 -8.54
CA SER A 220 10.74 -11.72 -8.00
C SER A 220 10.80 -11.11 -6.59
N PRO A 221 11.70 -11.57 -5.71
CA PRO A 221 11.86 -10.96 -4.37
C PRO A 221 12.11 -9.45 -4.42
N LEU A 222 12.87 -9.01 -5.43
CA LEU A 222 13.14 -7.59 -5.67
C LEU A 222 11.87 -6.80 -6.03
N LEU A 223 10.99 -7.38 -6.84
CA LEU A 223 9.70 -6.76 -7.13
C LEU A 223 8.83 -6.72 -5.87
N GLU A 224 8.69 -7.83 -5.15
CA GLU A 224 7.86 -7.88 -3.95
C GLU A 224 8.26 -6.83 -2.91
N ILE A 225 9.55 -6.76 -2.55
CA ILE A 225 10.04 -5.77 -1.59
C ILE A 225 9.87 -4.34 -2.11
N THR A 226 10.04 -4.12 -3.42
CA THR A 226 9.77 -2.81 -4.06
C THR A 226 8.30 -2.40 -3.91
N VAL A 227 7.37 -3.32 -4.20
CA VAL A 227 5.92 -3.05 -4.14
C VAL A 227 5.49 -2.83 -2.68
N VAL A 228 5.94 -3.67 -1.75
CA VAL A 228 5.62 -3.51 -0.32
C VAL A 228 6.14 -2.17 0.20
N SER A 229 7.40 -1.84 -0.10
CA SER A 229 8.04 -0.63 0.41
C SER A 229 7.38 0.63 -0.15
N SER A 230 7.11 0.68 -1.47
CA SER A 230 6.39 1.81 -2.09
C SER A 230 4.95 1.95 -1.59
N LEU A 231 4.25 0.84 -1.35
CA LEU A 231 2.93 0.86 -0.74
C LEU A 231 2.95 1.47 0.66
N LEU A 232 3.96 1.17 1.48
CA LEU A 232 4.10 1.78 2.80
C LEU A 232 4.29 3.30 2.73
N VAL A 233 5.04 3.79 1.73
CA VAL A 233 5.14 5.23 1.45
C VAL A 233 3.79 5.82 1.07
N LEU A 234 3.08 5.20 0.12
CA LEU A 234 1.75 5.64 -0.29
C LEU A 234 0.78 5.73 0.90
N LEU A 235 0.71 4.67 1.71
CA LEU A 235 -0.14 4.62 2.90
C LEU A 235 0.25 5.68 3.94
N SER A 236 1.55 5.94 4.11
CA SER A 236 2.04 7.03 4.94
C SER A 236 1.59 8.40 4.41
N THR A 237 1.68 8.63 3.10
CA THR A 237 1.20 9.87 2.43
C THR A 237 -0.30 10.07 2.64
N VAL A 238 -1.11 9.01 2.56
CA VAL A 238 -2.55 9.07 2.86
C VAL A 238 -2.79 9.47 4.33
N ARG A 239 -2.02 8.92 5.28
CA ARG A 239 -2.17 9.24 6.71
C ARG A 239 -1.72 10.65 7.08
N LYS A 240 -0.79 11.25 6.32
CA LYS A 240 -0.32 12.63 6.53
C LYS A 240 -1.32 13.70 6.09
N GLN A 241 -2.46 13.32 5.51
CA GLN A 241 -3.46 14.28 5.04
C GLN A 241 -4.11 15.05 6.20
N SER A 242 -4.34 16.34 5.96
CA SER A 242 -4.81 17.29 6.96
C SER A 242 -6.21 16.90 7.49
N THR A 243 -6.29 16.47 8.74
CA THR A 243 -7.58 16.44 9.45
C THR A 243 -7.96 17.89 9.77
N VAL A 244 -9.19 18.30 9.45
CA VAL A 244 -9.70 19.58 9.94
C VAL A 244 -9.80 19.43 11.46
N GLN A 245 -8.82 19.98 12.19
CA GLN A 245 -8.95 20.13 13.63
C GLN A 245 -10.23 20.92 13.85
N LYS A 246 -11.23 20.30 14.49
CA LYS A 246 -12.37 21.06 15.01
C LYS A 246 -11.77 22.11 15.92
N GLN A 247 -11.73 23.36 15.48
CA GLN A 247 -11.52 24.49 16.38
C GLN A 247 -12.58 24.35 17.46
N SER A 248 -12.13 23.97 18.65
CA SER A 248 -12.95 23.88 19.84
C SER A 248 -13.65 25.23 20.00
N ARG A 249 -14.98 25.26 19.87
CA ARG A 249 -15.79 26.42 20.23
C ARG A 249 -15.83 26.54 21.76
N ILE A 250 -14.69 26.78 22.40
CA ILE A 250 -14.60 27.26 23.78
C ILE A 250 -14.07 28.69 23.74
N ARG A 251 -14.80 29.57 23.05
CA ARG A 251 -14.65 31.04 23.16
C ARG A 251 -16.01 31.75 23.16
N SER A 252 -17.06 31.14 23.72
CA SER A 252 -18.39 31.77 23.80
C SER A 252 -19.09 31.66 25.16
N LEU A 253 -18.38 31.37 26.25
CA LEU A 253 -18.99 31.36 27.61
C LEU A 253 -18.20 32.13 28.68
N ILE A 254 -17.31 33.04 28.30
CA ILE A 254 -16.77 34.07 29.22
C ILE A 254 -16.95 35.46 28.60
N ALA A 255 -18.19 35.77 28.22
CA ALA A 255 -18.61 37.14 27.88
C ALA A 255 -19.98 37.47 28.51
N CYS A 256 -20.34 36.74 29.58
CA CYS A 256 -21.50 37.01 30.43
C CYS A 256 -21.14 36.71 31.88
N LEU A 257 -20.17 37.44 32.44
CA LEU A 257 -20.03 37.71 33.87
C LEU A 257 -19.43 39.12 34.02
#